data_AF-A0A960R8A6-F1
#
_entry.id   AF-A0A960R8A6-F1
#
_cell.length_a   1.000
_cell.length_b   1.000
_cell.length_c   1.000
_cell.angle_alpha   90.00
_cell.angle_beta   90.00
_cell.angle_gamma   90.00
#
_symmetry.space_group_name_H-M   'P 1'
#
loop_
_entity.id
_entity.type
_entity.pdbx_description
1 polymer ?
#
loop_
_entity_poly.entity_id
_entity_poly.type
_entity_poly.pdbx_seq_one_letter_code
_entity_poly.pdbx_strand_id
1 'polypeptide(L)'
;MIDRFNRRQLWRSLLATFLGILATILTWWVIDWGVFYLFRAFALPNATLWAPSLATLFLVVAYFSGWDLWRRGFGLPAAEDSDLLRGLDSSTFSGTWTNYQTLEIRGYTFLLIQLALSAPLQWLRAWDLHRSKIPNELGLESHLQDLLRQVESKNRWHPITDYRGDESGIMYLVRMGRIDFSPRKGVLKSKS
;
A
#
# COMPACT_ATOMS: atom_id res chain seq x y z
N MET A 1 -23.21 10.30 8.23
CA MET A 1 -22.08 9.44 8.66
C MET A 1 -21.45 8.79 7.44
N ILE A 2 -22.25 8.13 6.61
CA ILE A 2 -21.81 7.45 5.39
C ILE A 2 -21.16 8.47 4.43
N ASP A 3 -21.82 9.60 4.18
CA ASP A 3 -21.30 10.65 3.28
C ASP A 3 -19.94 11.19 3.70
N ARG A 4 -19.74 11.42 5.01
CA ARG A 4 -18.47 11.92 5.54
C ARG A 4 -17.35 10.89 5.35
N PHE A 5 -17.66 9.61 5.59
CA PHE A 5 -16.74 8.51 5.39
C PHE A 5 -16.37 8.34 3.91
N ASN A 6 -17.38 8.27 3.03
CA ASN A 6 -17.22 8.14 1.58
C ASN A 6 -16.44 9.32 0.99
N ARG A 7 -16.70 10.56 1.45
CA ARG A 7 -15.94 11.76 1.05
C ARG A 7 -14.48 11.66 1.46
N ARG A 8 -14.19 11.19 2.69
CA ARG A 8 -12.81 10.98 3.14
C ARG A 8 -12.11 9.90 2.34
N GLN A 9 -12.79 8.80 2.02
CA GLN A 9 -12.26 7.75 1.15
C GLN A 9 -12.00 8.25 -0.27
N LEU A 10 -12.89 9.06 -0.83
CA LEU A 10 -12.69 9.69 -2.14
C LEU A 10 -11.41 10.53 -2.16
N TRP A 11 -11.24 11.42 -1.19
CA TRP A 11 -10.02 12.24 -1.10
C TRP A 11 -8.76 11.40 -0.95
N ARG A 12 -8.80 10.35 -0.13
CA ARG A 12 -7.67 9.42 0.02
C ARG A 12 -7.38 8.65 -1.27
N SER A 13 -8.43 8.23 -1.98
CA SER A 13 -8.31 7.52 -3.26
C SER A 13 -7.70 8.44 -4.31
N LEU A 14 -8.16 9.69 -4.43
CA LEU A 14 -7.58 10.69 -5.32
C LEU A 14 -6.11 10.97 -5.00
N LEU A 15 -5.77 11.14 -3.72
CA LEU A 15 -4.39 11.34 -3.29
C LEU A 15 -3.51 10.13 -3.62
N ALA A 16 -4.01 8.91 -3.36
CA ALA A 16 -3.29 7.69 -3.69
C ALA A 16 -3.09 7.55 -5.21
N THR A 17 -4.11 7.83 -6.02
CA THR A 17 -4.01 7.86 -7.49
C THR A 17 -2.96 8.88 -7.95
N PHE A 18 -3.00 10.10 -7.42
CA PHE A 18 -2.03 11.14 -7.77
C PHE A 18 -0.59 10.74 -7.41
N LEU A 19 -0.38 10.23 -6.20
CA LEU A 19 0.92 9.72 -5.76
C LEU A 19 1.37 8.52 -6.59
N GLY A 20 0.44 7.65 -6.98
CA GLY A 20 0.68 6.53 -7.89
C GLY A 20 1.19 7.01 -9.25
N ILE A 21 0.51 7.98 -9.88
CA ILE A 21 0.94 8.59 -11.15
C ILE A 21 2.34 9.19 -11.02
N LEU A 22 2.57 9.99 -9.97
CA LEU A 22 3.87 10.64 -9.75
C LEU A 22 4.99 9.60 -9.59
N ALA A 23 4.76 8.57 -8.77
CA ALA A 23 5.71 7.49 -8.56
C ALA A 23 5.97 6.68 -9.86
N THR A 24 4.94 6.45 -10.69
CA THR A 24 5.08 5.79 -11.99
C THR A 24 5.99 6.60 -12.91
N ILE A 25 5.77 7.91 -13.03
CA ILE A 25 6.57 8.81 -13.88
C ILE A 25 8.02 8.84 -13.40
N LEU A 26 8.24 9.02 -12.09
CA LEU A 26 9.58 9.05 -11.50
C LEU A 26 10.31 7.73 -11.69
N THR A 27 9.64 6.61 -11.46
CA THR A 27 10.21 5.26 -11.66
C THR A 27 10.62 5.07 -13.12
N TRP A 28 9.72 5.39 -14.05
CA TRP A 28 10.00 5.27 -15.48
C TRP A 28 11.20 6.12 -15.88
N TRP A 29 11.24 7.39 -15.43
CA TRP A 29 12.34 8.31 -15.76
C TRP A 29 13.68 7.85 -15.21
N VAL A 30 13.72 7.34 -13.98
CA VAL A 30 14.95 6.82 -13.37
C VAL A 30 15.45 5.56 -14.10
N ILE A 31 14.55 4.66 -14.49
CA ILE A 31 14.95 3.45 -15.23
C ILE A 31 15.42 3.83 -16.64
N ASP A 32 14.71 4.71 -17.34
CA ASP A 32 15.09 5.20 -18.67
C ASP A 32 16.49 5.83 -18.65
N TRP A 33 16.74 6.74 -17.70
CA TRP A 33 18.07 7.33 -17.49
C TRP A 33 19.11 6.27 -17.17
N GLY A 34 18.83 5.36 -16.24
CA GLY A 34 19.75 4.30 -15.86
C GLY A 34 20.15 3.41 -17.04
N VAL A 35 19.17 2.96 -17.83
CA VAL A 35 19.41 2.15 -19.04
C VAL A 35 20.19 2.94 -20.08
N PHE A 36 19.86 4.21 -20.30
CA PHE A 36 20.59 5.06 -21.23
C PHE A 36 22.08 5.20 -20.86
N TYR A 37 22.40 5.45 -19.59
CA TYR A 37 23.78 5.53 -19.14
C TYR A 37 24.50 4.19 -19.22
N LEU A 38 23.83 3.08 -18.90
CA LEU A 38 24.40 1.75 -19.07
C LEU A 38 24.77 1.50 -20.54
N PHE A 39 23.87 1.80 -21.48
CA PHE A 39 24.16 1.64 -22.91
C PHE A 39 25.34 2.50 -23.36
N ARG A 40 25.43 3.75 -22.88
CA ARG A 40 26.58 4.62 -23.17
C ARG A 40 27.88 4.09 -22.58
N ALA A 41 27.86 3.58 -21.35
CA ALA A 41 29.04 3.02 -20.69
C ALA A 41 29.60 1.80 -21.44
N PHE A 42 28.73 0.99 -22.05
CA PHE A 42 29.11 -0.17 -22.87
C PHE A 42 29.27 0.15 -24.36
N ALA A 43 29.22 1.42 -24.77
CA ALA A 43 29.28 1.85 -26.17
C ALA A 43 28.28 1.11 -27.10
N LEU A 44 27.11 0.75 -26.57
CA LEU A 44 26.08 0.07 -27.33
C LEU A 44 25.38 1.06 -28.29
N PRO A 45 25.16 0.69 -29.56
CA PRO A 45 24.47 1.56 -30.51
C PRO A 45 22.99 1.74 -30.13
N ASN A 46 22.38 2.83 -30.60
CA ASN A 46 20.94 3.09 -30.49
C ASN A 46 20.38 3.22 -29.06
N ALA A 47 21.19 3.67 -28.10
CA ALA A 47 20.77 3.88 -26.70
C ALA A 47 19.48 4.70 -26.56
N THR A 48 19.31 5.73 -27.39
CA THR A 48 18.12 6.61 -27.39
C THR A 48 16.83 5.90 -27.81
N LEU A 49 16.93 4.83 -28.61
CA LEU A 49 15.77 4.06 -29.07
C LEU A 49 15.40 2.97 -28.07
N TRP A 50 16.41 2.28 -27.51
CA TRP A 50 16.17 1.12 -26.64
C TRP A 50 15.86 1.48 -25.18
N ALA A 51 16.39 2.58 -24.65
CA ALA A 51 16.20 2.94 -23.25
C ALA A 51 14.71 3.11 -22.86
N PRO A 52 13.87 3.83 -23.63
CA PRO A 52 12.45 3.98 -23.29
C PRO A 52 11.67 2.65 -23.33
N SER A 53 12.00 1.77 -24.28
CA SER A 53 11.36 0.46 -24.42
C SER A 53 11.70 -0.46 -23.25
N LEU A 54 12.98 -0.51 -22.86
CA LEU A 54 13.43 -1.28 -21.71
C LEU A 54 12.86 -0.71 -20.41
N ALA A 55 12.82 0.62 -20.24
CA ALA A 55 12.22 1.26 -19.08
C ALA A 55 10.74 0.88 -18.93
N THR A 56 10.00 0.86 -20.03
CA THR A 56 8.61 0.41 -20.06
C THR A 56 8.47 -1.06 -19.68
N LEU A 57 9.35 -1.93 -20.19
CA LEU A 57 9.37 -3.34 -19.83
C LEU A 57 9.63 -3.56 -18.33
N PHE A 58 10.64 -2.87 -17.77
CA PHE A 58 10.93 -2.94 -16.33
C PHE A 58 9.77 -2.40 -15.48
N LEU A 59 9.10 -1.34 -15.94
CA LEU A 59 7.91 -0.82 -15.27
C LEU A 59 6.81 -1.88 -15.24
N VAL A 60 6.56 -2.59 -16.33
CA VAL A 60 5.59 -3.71 -16.37
C VAL A 60 5.97 -4.79 -15.34
N VAL A 61 7.24 -5.18 -15.26
CA VAL A 61 7.72 -6.15 -14.26
C VAL A 61 7.51 -5.64 -12.84
N ALA A 62 7.78 -4.36 -12.57
CA ALA A 62 7.54 -3.74 -11.27
C ALA A 62 6.05 -3.77 -10.89
N TYR A 63 5.15 -3.52 -11.86
CA TYR A 63 3.71 -3.62 -11.65
C TYR A 63 3.25 -5.04 -11.33
N PHE A 64 3.74 -6.04 -12.06
CA PHE A 64 3.45 -7.45 -11.74
C PHE A 64 3.94 -7.85 -10.35
N SER A 65 5.14 -7.38 -9.97
CA SER A 65 5.73 -7.65 -8.67
C SER A 65 4.94 -6.98 -7.54
N GLY A 66 4.56 -5.72 -7.70
CA GLY A 66 3.72 -5.00 -6.73
C GLY A 66 2.33 -5.61 -6.58
N TRP A 67 1.75 -6.11 -7.67
CA TRP A 67 0.48 -6.82 -7.66
C TRP A 67 0.56 -8.17 -6.92
N ASP A 68 1.61 -8.95 -7.14
CA ASP A 68 1.83 -10.20 -6.41
C ASP A 68 2.03 -9.96 -4.91
N LEU A 69 2.82 -8.94 -4.52
CA LEU A 69 2.97 -8.52 -3.13
C LEU A 69 1.63 -8.16 -2.48
N TRP A 70 0.82 -7.35 -3.16
CA TRP A 70 -0.50 -6.97 -2.68
C TRP A 70 -1.44 -8.17 -2.52
N ARG A 71 -1.46 -9.10 -3.48
CA ARG A 71 -2.28 -10.33 -3.38
C ARG A 71 -1.92 -11.18 -2.17
N ARG A 72 -0.64 -11.21 -1.79
CA ARG A 72 -0.14 -11.93 -0.61
C ARG A 72 -0.42 -11.18 0.69
N GLY A 73 -1.00 -9.98 0.64
CA GLY A 73 -1.29 -9.14 1.80
C GLY A 73 -0.07 -8.40 2.35
N PHE A 74 1.05 -8.39 1.61
CA PHE A 74 2.25 -7.66 2.01
C PHE A 74 2.16 -6.19 1.56
N GLY A 75 2.66 -5.30 2.42
CA GLY A 75 2.88 -3.90 2.08
C GLY A 75 4.23 -3.69 1.39
N LEU A 76 4.69 -2.43 1.38
CA LEU A 76 6.07 -2.14 1.04
C LEU A 76 7.00 -2.91 2.00
N PRO A 77 8.06 -3.56 1.51
CA PRO A 77 8.99 -4.29 2.38
C PRO A 77 9.63 -3.30 3.36
N ALA A 78 9.64 -3.64 4.64
CA ALA A 78 10.33 -2.83 5.64
C ALA A 78 11.84 -2.87 5.41
N ALA A 79 12.56 -1.81 5.78
CA ALA A 79 14.01 -1.76 5.62
C ALA A 79 14.72 -2.89 6.40
N GLU A 80 14.18 -3.25 7.57
CA GLU A 80 14.65 -4.35 8.43
C GLU A 80 14.47 -5.75 7.83
N ASP A 81 13.52 -5.91 6.90
CA ASP A 81 13.21 -7.19 6.25
C ASP A 81 13.96 -7.40 4.93
N SER A 82 14.67 -6.38 4.46
CA SER A 82 15.42 -6.45 3.21
C SER A 82 16.73 -7.20 3.43
N ASP A 83 16.91 -8.35 2.77
CA ASP A 83 18.19 -9.09 2.81
C ASP A 83 19.37 -8.25 2.27
N LEU A 84 19.09 -7.25 1.41
CA LEU A 84 20.06 -6.25 0.96
C LEU A 84 20.62 -5.42 2.13
N LEU A 85 19.80 -5.16 3.14
CA LEU A 85 20.12 -4.40 4.35
C LEU A 85 20.42 -5.32 5.56
N ARG A 86 20.08 -6.61 5.55
CA ARG A 86 20.52 -7.57 6.60
C ARG A 86 21.99 -7.93 6.52
N GLY A 87 22.59 -7.88 5.33
CA GLY A 87 24.04 -8.04 5.17
C GLY A 87 24.88 -6.90 5.76
N LEU A 88 24.27 -5.99 6.52
CA LEU A 88 24.88 -4.83 7.17
C LEU A 88 25.39 -5.12 8.60
N ASP A 89 25.15 -6.32 9.14
CA ASP A 89 25.58 -6.70 10.49
C ASP A 89 27.11 -6.96 10.56
N SER A 90 27.83 -5.85 10.77
CA SER A 90 29.04 -5.57 11.57
C SER A 90 30.20 -6.58 11.77
N SER A 91 30.21 -7.77 11.20
CA SER A 91 31.18 -8.82 11.58
C SER A 91 32.47 -8.92 10.76
N THR A 92 32.72 -8.06 9.76
CA THR A 92 33.97 -8.11 8.96
C THR A 92 34.72 -6.77 8.97
N PHE A 93 35.65 -6.61 9.92
CA PHE A 93 36.41 -5.39 10.23
C PHE A 93 37.55 -5.06 9.24
N SER A 94 37.69 -5.75 8.10
CA SER A 94 38.85 -5.61 7.20
C SER A 94 38.62 -4.76 5.94
N GLY A 95 37.57 -3.95 5.85
CA GLY A 95 37.20 -3.22 4.62
C GLY A 95 36.41 -1.93 4.83
N THR A 96 36.83 -1.05 5.73
CA THR A 96 36.10 0.18 6.11
C THR A 96 35.78 1.14 4.95
N TRP A 97 36.61 1.20 3.91
CA TRP A 97 36.37 2.09 2.75
C TRP A 97 35.43 1.48 1.70
N THR A 98 35.59 0.19 1.40
CA THR A 98 34.71 -0.55 0.49
C THR A 98 33.31 -0.75 1.09
N ASN A 99 33.22 -0.86 2.42
CA ASN A 99 31.94 -0.90 3.12
C ASN A 99 31.16 0.41 2.97
N TYR A 100 31.77 1.59 3.09
CA TYR A 100 31.02 2.86 2.96
C TYR A 100 30.39 3.04 1.57
N GLN A 101 31.11 2.73 0.49
CA GLN A 101 30.57 2.84 -0.86
C GLN A 101 29.50 1.78 -1.14
N THR A 102 29.67 0.56 -0.63
CA THR A 102 28.65 -0.50 -0.77
C THR A 102 27.41 -0.23 0.07
N LEU A 103 27.52 0.45 1.22
CA LEU A 103 26.39 0.95 2.01
C LEU A 103 25.56 1.95 1.22
N GLU A 104 26.21 2.92 0.58
CA GLU A 104 25.54 3.96 -0.21
C GLU A 104 24.78 3.34 -1.39
N ILE A 105 25.45 2.46 -2.15
CA ILE A 105 24.85 1.78 -3.31
C ILE A 105 23.65 0.91 -2.91
N ARG A 106 23.74 0.18 -1.79
CA ARG A 106 22.61 -0.63 -1.29
C ARG A 106 21.45 0.24 -0.82
N GLY A 107 21.73 1.36 -0.17
CA GLY A 107 20.72 2.34 0.24
C GLY A 107 19.97 2.93 -0.94
N TYR A 108 20.69 3.39 -1.98
CA TYR A 108 20.07 3.88 -3.21
C TYR A 108 19.26 2.79 -3.91
N THR A 109 19.80 1.58 -4.03
CA THR A 109 19.09 0.45 -4.65
C THR A 109 17.79 0.15 -3.91
N PHE A 110 17.82 0.14 -2.57
CA PHE A 110 16.61 -0.03 -1.76
C PHE A 110 15.60 1.09 -2.02
N LEU A 111 16.01 2.36 -2.02
CA LEU A 111 15.12 3.48 -2.33
C LEU A 111 14.51 3.38 -3.74
N LEU A 112 15.28 2.95 -4.73
CA LEU A 112 14.79 2.73 -6.09
C LEU A 112 13.77 1.60 -6.17
N ILE A 113 13.98 0.50 -5.44
CA ILE A 113 13.02 -0.60 -5.33
C ILE A 113 11.74 -0.10 -4.64
N GLN A 114 11.85 0.66 -3.56
CA GLN A 114 10.72 1.26 -2.87
C GLN A 114 9.93 2.19 -3.78
N LEU A 115 10.61 3.05 -4.54
CA LEU A 115 9.99 3.95 -5.50
C LEU A 115 9.25 3.15 -6.58
N ALA A 116 9.90 2.14 -7.17
CA ALA A 116 9.33 1.31 -8.22
C ALA A 116 8.11 0.50 -7.76
N LEU A 117 8.14 -0.02 -6.53
CA LEU A 117 7.02 -0.77 -5.94
C LEU A 117 5.92 0.16 -5.39
N SER A 118 6.25 1.38 -5.01
CA SER A 118 5.27 2.34 -4.48
C SER A 118 4.19 2.67 -5.52
N ALA A 119 4.56 2.79 -6.79
CA ALA A 119 3.62 3.10 -7.87
C ALA A 119 2.46 2.08 -7.94
N PRO A 120 2.68 0.78 -8.24
CA PRO A 120 1.60 -0.20 -8.31
C PRO A 120 0.83 -0.34 -6.99
N LEU A 121 1.50 -0.25 -5.85
CA LEU A 121 0.83 -0.36 -4.55
C LEU A 121 -0.12 0.82 -4.27
N GLN A 122 0.22 2.05 -4.70
CA GLN A 122 -0.68 3.19 -4.57
C GLN A 122 -1.90 3.07 -5.49
N TRP A 123 -1.74 2.55 -6.70
CA TRP A 123 -2.87 2.24 -7.59
C TRP A 123 -3.82 1.22 -6.97
N LEU A 124 -3.28 0.15 -6.40
CA LEU A 124 -4.08 -0.88 -5.74
C LEU A 124 -4.74 -0.37 -4.47
N ARG A 125 -4.05 0.46 -3.70
CA ARG A 125 -4.64 1.16 -2.56
C ARG A 125 -5.79 2.07 -2.99
N ALA A 126 -5.64 2.81 -4.08
CA ALA A 126 -6.69 3.68 -4.60
C ALA A 126 -7.92 2.86 -5.02
N TRP A 127 -7.70 1.71 -5.64
CA TRP A 127 -8.73 0.73 -5.99
C TRP A 127 -9.46 0.19 -4.75
N ASP A 128 -8.73 -0.25 -3.72
CA ASP A 128 -9.29 -0.73 -2.47
C ASP A 128 -10.10 0.36 -1.74
N LEU A 129 -9.62 1.60 -1.75
CA LEU A 129 -10.35 2.75 -1.21
C LEU A 129 -11.65 3.02 -1.97
N HIS A 130 -11.67 2.79 -3.28
CA HIS A 130 -12.89 2.93 -4.07
C HIS A 130 -13.88 1.81 -3.80
N ARG A 131 -13.40 0.55 -3.77
CA ARG A 131 -14.21 -0.64 -3.49
C ARG A 131 -14.74 -0.67 -2.05
N SER A 132 -14.07 0.03 -1.13
CA SER A 132 -14.45 0.05 0.28
C SER A 132 -15.51 1.10 0.64
N LYS A 133 -16.04 1.85 -0.33
CA LYS A 133 -17.15 2.77 -0.13
C LYS A 133 -18.40 2.04 0.35
N ILE A 134 -19.16 2.70 1.21
CA ILE A 134 -20.44 2.19 1.70
C ILE A 134 -21.54 2.67 0.76
N PRO A 135 -22.45 1.81 0.31
CA PRO A 135 -23.55 2.22 -0.58
C PRO A 135 -24.42 3.29 0.09
N ASN A 136 -24.92 4.25 -0.69
CA ASN A 136 -25.78 5.32 -0.18
C ASN A 136 -27.25 4.96 -0.37
N GLU A 137 -27.71 3.93 0.33
CA GLU A 137 -29.08 3.46 0.30
C GLU A 137 -29.96 4.29 1.25
N LEU A 138 -31.21 4.55 0.84
CA LEU A 138 -32.19 5.24 1.67
C LEU A 138 -32.44 4.45 2.96
N GLY A 139 -32.29 5.10 4.12
CA GLY A 139 -32.52 4.49 5.44
C GLY A 139 -31.34 3.68 5.99
N LEU A 140 -30.31 3.39 5.20
CA LEU A 140 -29.11 2.68 5.69
C LEU A 140 -28.40 3.49 6.77
N GLU A 141 -28.27 4.80 6.58
CA GLU A 141 -27.61 5.65 7.58
C GLU A 141 -28.35 5.65 8.92
N SER A 142 -29.68 5.78 8.92
CA SER A 142 -30.47 5.71 10.15
C SER A 142 -30.34 4.35 10.82
N HIS A 143 -30.42 3.26 10.03
CA HIS A 143 -30.24 1.91 10.55
C HIS A 143 -28.85 1.70 11.18
N LEU A 144 -27.77 2.19 10.55
CA LEU A 144 -26.43 2.13 11.12
C LEU A 144 -26.28 2.96 12.40
N GLN A 145 -26.98 4.10 12.50
CA GLN A 145 -26.99 4.90 13.73
C GLN A 145 -27.69 4.17 14.88
N ASP A 146 -28.82 3.52 14.61
CA ASP A 146 -29.54 2.74 15.61
C ASP A 146 -28.75 1.51 16.05
N LEU A 147 -28.11 0.80 15.12
CA LEU A 147 -27.18 -0.28 15.45
C LEU A 147 -26.01 0.20 16.31
N LEU A 148 -25.43 1.36 15.97
CA LEU A 148 -24.33 1.92 16.76
C LEU A 148 -24.78 2.23 18.19
N ARG A 149 -25.96 2.82 18.38
CA ARG A 149 -26.53 3.07 19.71
C ARG A 149 -26.76 1.79 20.50
N GLN A 150 -27.25 0.73 19.84
CA GLN A 150 -27.41 -0.58 20.48
C GLN A 150 -26.06 -1.13 20.96
N VAL A 151 -25.02 -1.07 20.13
CA VAL A 151 -23.67 -1.53 20.49
C VAL A 151 -23.08 -0.68 21.62
N GLU A 152 -23.24 0.64 21.57
CA GLU A 152 -22.78 1.57 22.60
C GLU A 152 -23.48 1.34 23.94
N SER A 153 -24.78 1.04 23.93
CA SER A 153 -25.56 0.76 25.15
C SER A 153 -25.02 -0.42 25.96
N LYS A 154 -24.39 -1.41 25.30
CA LYS A 154 -23.78 -2.57 25.97
C LYS A 154 -22.42 -2.25 26.59
N ASN A 155 -21.68 -1.27 26.04
CA ASN A 155 -20.36 -0.78 26.47
C ASN A 155 -19.34 -1.85 26.94
N ARG A 156 -19.41 -3.06 26.37
CA ARG A 156 -18.55 -4.20 26.71
C ARG A 156 -18.28 -5.05 25.48
N TRP A 157 -17.25 -5.89 25.52
CA TRP A 157 -17.05 -6.89 24.49
C TRP A 157 -18.21 -7.88 24.50
N HIS A 158 -18.85 -8.08 23.35
CA HIS A 158 -19.94 -9.04 23.20
C HIS A 158 -19.87 -9.73 21.83
N PRO A 159 -20.40 -10.96 21.72
CA PRO A 159 -20.25 -11.74 20.52
C PRO A 159 -21.05 -11.14 19.36
N ILE A 160 -20.53 -11.27 18.13
CA ILE A 160 -21.20 -10.82 16.90
C ILE A 160 -22.53 -11.56 16.67
N THR A 161 -22.70 -12.74 17.27
CA THR A 161 -23.94 -13.54 17.19
C THR A 161 -25.15 -12.83 17.79
N ASP A 162 -24.96 -11.79 18.59
CA ASP A 162 -26.03 -10.94 19.11
C ASP A 162 -26.74 -10.13 17.99
N TYR A 163 -26.13 -10.00 16.80
CA TYR A 163 -26.61 -9.20 15.68
C TYR A 163 -26.87 -10.04 14.42
N ARG A 164 -27.41 -11.26 14.60
CA ARG A 164 -27.77 -12.12 13.46
C ARG A 164 -28.77 -11.40 12.55
N GLY A 165 -28.45 -11.27 11.26
CA GLY A 165 -29.23 -10.53 10.26
C GLY A 165 -28.71 -9.12 9.97
N ASP A 166 -27.92 -8.53 10.87
CA ASP A 166 -27.35 -7.18 10.74
C ASP A 166 -25.83 -7.19 10.54
N GLU A 167 -25.25 -8.34 10.14
CA GLU A 167 -23.81 -8.53 10.02
C GLU A 167 -23.16 -7.53 9.04
N SER A 168 -23.86 -7.22 7.96
CA SER A 168 -23.45 -6.22 6.97
C SER A 168 -23.33 -4.83 7.60
N GLY A 169 -24.29 -4.45 8.44
CA GLY A 169 -24.30 -3.17 9.14
C GLY A 169 -23.15 -3.05 10.14
N ILE A 170 -22.92 -4.11 10.92
CA ILE A 170 -21.77 -4.21 11.83
C ILE A 170 -20.45 -4.10 11.06
N MET A 171 -20.31 -4.78 9.92
CA MET A 171 -19.10 -4.71 9.09
C MET A 171 -18.86 -3.28 8.58
N TYR A 172 -19.90 -2.55 8.20
CA TYR A 172 -19.78 -1.14 7.83
C TYR A 172 -19.33 -0.26 9.01
N LEU A 173 -19.89 -0.47 10.22
CA LEU A 173 -19.47 0.25 11.42
C LEU A 173 -18.02 -0.04 11.82
N VAL A 174 -17.57 -1.29 11.70
CA VAL A 174 -16.17 -1.70 11.89
C VAL A 174 -15.27 -1.01 10.87
N ARG A 175 -15.65 -1.04 9.58
CA ARG A 175 -14.88 -0.39 8.50
C ARG A 175 -14.80 1.14 8.69
N MET A 176 -15.85 1.76 9.22
CA MET A 176 -15.85 3.19 9.58
C MET A 176 -15.02 3.49 10.84
N GLY A 177 -14.54 2.47 11.55
CA GLY A 177 -13.78 2.61 12.79
C GLY A 177 -14.64 3.06 13.97
N ARG A 178 -15.95 2.80 13.93
CA ARG A 178 -16.89 3.09 15.04
C ARG A 178 -16.98 1.95 16.05
N ILE A 179 -16.61 0.75 15.63
CA ILE A 179 -16.63 -0.47 16.44
C ILE A 179 -15.28 -1.16 16.27
N ASP A 180 -14.68 -1.60 17.37
CA ASP A 180 -13.55 -2.50 17.34
C ASP A 180 -14.05 -3.95 17.28
N PHE A 181 -13.54 -4.72 16.33
CA PHE A 181 -13.89 -6.12 16.11
C PHE A 181 -12.66 -7.00 16.23
N SER A 182 -12.80 -8.13 16.93
CA SER A 182 -11.76 -9.15 17.05
C SER A 182 -12.13 -10.37 16.19
N PRO A 183 -11.51 -10.57 15.01
CA PRO A 183 -11.83 -11.68 14.12
C PRO A 183 -11.58 -13.04 14.78
N ARG A 184 -10.54 -13.16 15.61
CA ARG A 184 -10.18 -14.43 16.29
C ARG A 184 -11.21 -14.85 17.33
N LYS A 185 -11.79 -13.88 18.04
CA LYS A 185 -12.73 -14.14 19.15
C LYS A 185 -14.19 -13.97 18.74
N GLY A 186 -14.47 -13.41 17.56
CA GLY A 186 -15.82 -13.11 17.10
C GLY A 186 -16.57 -12.11 17.99
N VAL A 187 -15.85 -11.23 18.68
CA VAL A 187 -16.42 -10.24 19.61
C VAL A 187 -16.21 -8.82 19.09
N LEU A 188 -17.13 -7.93 19.47
CA LEU A 188 -17.13 -6.53 19.10
C LEU A 188 -17.36 -5.61 20.31
N LYS A 189 -16.90 -4.37 20.21
CA LYS A 189 -17.08 -3.31 21.21
C LYS A 189 -17.19 -1.96 20.51
N SER A 190 -18.03 -1.05 21.00
CA SER A 190 -18.02 0.34 20.54
C SER A 190 -16.66 0.99 20.81
N LYS A 191 -16.22 1.83 19.87
CA LYS A 191 -15.02 2.63 20.01
C LYS A 191 -15.43 3.99 20.57
N SER A 192 -15.14 4.23 21.86
CA SER A 192 -15.37 5.51 22.55
C SER A 192 -14.48 6.60 21.98
#